data_AF-A0AAU8BR63-F1
#
_entry.id   AF-A0AAU8BR63-F1
#
_cell.length_a   1.000
_cell.length_b   1.000
_cell.length_c   1.000
_cell.angle_alpha   90.00
_cell.angle_beta   90.00
_cell.angle_gamma   90.00
#
_symmetry.space_group_name_H-M   'P 1'
#
loop_
_entity.id
_entity.type
_entity.pdbx_description
1 polymer ?
#
loop_
_entity_poly.entity_id
_entity_poly.type
_entity_poly.pdbx_seq_one_letter_code
_entity_poly.pdbx_strand_id
1 'polypeptide(L)'
;MKKPCPKKSPWREEGNAPDYRFSLANERTYLAWIRTSLALLAGAIALDQLTPELSNPLVRLLLSCFLCLCSGAVGIYAYRRWSRNEQAMRLNQELQYTSNMKIISTTILVLTFIIALAITL
;
A
#
# COMPACT_ATOMS: atom_id res chain seq x y z
N MET A 1 -35.46 -15.58 12.56
CA MET A 1 -35.02 -14.35 11.85
C MET A 1 -33.75 -14.65 11.07
N LYS A 2 -33.79 -14.69 9.73
CA LYS A 2 -32.58 -14.73 8.89
C LYS A 2 -31.96 -13.33 8.90
N LYS A 3 -30.73 -13.19 9.42
CA LYS A 3 -29.98 -11.94 9.35
C LYS A 3 -29.80 -11.57 7.87
N PRO A 4 -30.06 -10.33 7.43
CA PRO A 4 -29.79 -9.92 6.07
C PRO A 4 -28.29 -10.09 5.82
N CYS A 5 -27.93 -10.98 4.90
CA CYS A 5 -26.54 -11.15 4.51
C CYS A 5 -26.05 -9.83 3.89
N PRO A 6 -24.91 -9.28 4.35
CA PRO A 6 -24.36 -8.08 3.74
C PRO A 6 -24.14 -8.36 2.26
N LYS A 7 -24.73 -7.50 1.41
CA LYS A 7 -24.68 -7.61 -0.05
C LYS A 7 -23.20 -7.69 -0.45
N LYS A 8 -22.73 -8.88 -0.82
CA LYS A 8 -21.34 -9.08 -1.20
C LYS A 8 -21.12 -8.31 -2.50
N SER A 9 -19.95 -7.69 -2.63
CA SER A 9 -19.59 -7.00 -3.87
C SER A 9 -19.70 -7.97 -5.06
N PRO A 10 -20.23 -7.56 -6.22
CA PRO A 10 -20.60 -8.46 -7.32
C PRO A 10 -19.43 -9.34 -7.81
N TRP A 11 -18.20 -8.82 -7.81
CA TRP A 11 -16.98 -9.57 -8.14
C TRP A 11 -16.62 -10.69 -7.15
N ARG A 12 -17.28 -10.74 -5.99
CA ARG A 12 -17.07 -11.74 -4.92
C ARG A 12 -18.07 -12.90 -5.02
N GLU A 13 -18.99 -12.85 -5.98
CA GLU A 13 -19.93 -13.92 -6.32
C GLU A 13 -19.56 -14.59 -7.66
N GLU A 14 -18.65 -13.99 -8.43
CA GLU A 14 -18.09 -14.59 -9.65
C GLU A 14 -17.02 -15.66 -9.33
N GLY A 15 -17.09 -16.77 -10.08
CA GLY A 15 -16.15 -17.90 -9.99
C GLY A 15 -16.40 -18.85 -8.81
N ASN A 16 -15.52 -19.85 -8.67
CA ASN A 16 -15.58 -20.76 -7.53
C ASN A 16 -14.98 -20.10 -6.29
N ALA A 17 -15.45 -20.51 -5.11
CA ALA A 17 -14.85 -20.06 -3.85
C ALA A 17 -13.36 -20.46 -3.83
N PRO A 18 -12.42 -19.50 -3.68
CA PRO A 18 -11.01 -19.82 -3.64
C PRO A 18 -10.70 -20.66 -2.39
N ASP A 19 -9.75 -21.59 -2.52
CA ASP A 19 -9.30 -22.36 -1.37
C ASP A 19 -8.74 -21.41 -0.30
N TYR A 20 -9.27 -21.57 0.92
CA TYR A 20 -9.00 -20.75 2.08
C TYR A 20 -7.50 -20.56 2.35
N ARG A 21 -6.67 -21.58 2.05
CA ARG A 21 -5.21 -21.49 2.24
C ARG A 21 -4.56 -20.40 1.38
N PHE A 22 -5.02 -20.23 0.13
CA PHE A 22 -4.49 -19.20 -0.77
C PHE A 22 -5.02 -17.81 -0.41
N SER A 23 -6.29 -17.71 -0.01
CA SER A 23 -6.86 -16.45 0.52
C SER A 23 -6.10 -15.99 1.78
N LEU A 24 -5.80 -16.90 2.72
CA LEU A 24 -5.02 -16.59 3.92
C LEU A 24 -3.58 -16.14 3.60
N ALA A 25 -2.96 -16.71 2.57
CA ALA A 25 -1.64 -16.25 2.10
C ALA A 25 -1.70 -14.83 1.52
N ASN A 26 -2.74 -14.53 0.72
CA ASN A 26 -2.98 -13.21 0.15
C ASN A 26 -3.23 -12.16 1.25
N GLU A 27 -4.05 -12.48 2.25
CA GLU A 27 -4.30 -11.62 3.41
C GLU A 27 -3.02 -11.29 4.19
N ARG A 28 -2.12 -12.27 4.40
CA ARG A 28 -0.83 -12.01 5.06
C ARG A 28 0.02 -11.01 4.30
N THR A 29 0.07 -11.13 2.98
CA THR A 29 0.80 -10.13 2.16
C THR A 29 0.13 -8.77 2.21
N TYR A 30 -1.20 -8.70 2.18
CA TYR A 30 -1.95 -7.45 2.37
C TYR A 30 -1.62 -6.78 3.71
N LEU A 31 -1.64 -7.54 4.81
CA LEU A 31 -1.31 -7.03 6.14
C LEU A 31 0.15 -6.55 6.24
N ALA A 32 1.08 -7.21 5.54
CA ALA A 32 2.46 -6.75 5.44
C ALA A 32 2.59 -5.40 4.70
N TRP A 33 1.77 -5.19 3.66
CA TRP A 33 1.69 -3.89 2.96
C TRP A 33 1.05 -2.80 3.81
N ILE A 34 0.01 -3.12 4.60
CA ILE A 34 -0.58 -2.16 5.54
C ILE A 34 0.43 -1.79 6.64
N ARG A 35 1.24 -2.73 7.11
CA ARG A 35 2.32 -2.43 8.07
C ARG A 35 3.31 -1.42 7.52
N THR A 36 3.73 -1.56 6.26
CA THR A 36 4.64 -0.61 5.62
C THR A 36 4.00 0.74 5.40
N SER A 37 2.72 0.80 4.99
CA SER A 37 1.95 2.05 4.94
C SER A 37 1.95 2.78 6.30
N LEU A 38 1.64 2.06 7.38
CA LEU A 38 1.60 2.64 8.72
C LEU A 38 2.98 3.12 9.19
N ALA A 39 4.05 2.37 8.89
CA ALA A 39 5.41 2.78 9.20
C ALA A 39 5.81 4.07 8.46
N LEU A 40 5.43 4.21 7.18
CA LEU A 40 5.65 5.45 6.41
C LEU A 40 4.87 6.64 6.98
N LEU A 41 3.62 6.42 7.41
CA LEU A 41 2.81 7.47 8.04
C LEU A 41 3.41 7.92 9.36
N ALA A 42 3.83 6.97 10.21
CA ALA A 42 4.52 7.26 11.45
C ALA A 42 5.83 8.02 11.20
N GLY A 43 6.58 7.64 10.15
CA GLY A 43 7.77 8.37 9.71
C GLY A 43 7.48 9.80 9.28
N ALA A 44 6.37 10.06 8.59
CA ALA A 44 5.94 11.41 8.20
C ALA A 44 5.69 12.30 9.43
N ILE A 45 4.96 11.75 10.41
CA ILE A 45 4.64 12.45 11.66
C ILE A 45 5.90 12.68 12.48
N ALA A 46 6.77 11.67 12.58
CA ALA A 46 8.04 11.78 13.29
C ALA A 46 8.95 12.83 12.63
N LEU A 47 8.99 12.90 11.31
CA LEU A 47 9.78 13.91 10.60
C LEU A 47 9.28 15.32 10.91
N ASP A 48 7.97 15.55 10.86
CA ASP A 48 7.38 16.85 11.18
C ASP A 48 7.66 17.29 12.63
N GLN A 49 7.61 16.35 13.59
CA GLN A 49 7.76 16.63 15.02
C GLN A 49 9.22 16.69 15.51
N LEU A 50 10.11 15.83 14.99
CA LEU A 50 11.49 15.69 15.47
C LEU A 50 12.48 16.60 14.72
N THR A 51 12.07 17.29 13.65
CA THR A 51 12.94 18.21 12.90
C THR A 51 12.46 19.68 12.90
N PRO A 52 12.25 20.30 14.07
CA PRO A 52 11.87 21.72 14.14
C PRO A 52 12.97 22.66 13.63
N GLU A 53 14.24 22.29 13.80
CA GLU A 53 15.45 23.08 13.46
C GLU A 53 15.85 22.99 11.97
N LEU A 54 15.10 22.28 11.13
CA LEU A 54 15.41 22.19 9.69
C LEU A 54 15.31 23.59 9.08
N SER A 55 16.43 24.12 8.57
CA SER A 55 16.59 25.54 8.22
C SER A 55 15.58 26.06 7.18
N ASN A 56 14.92 25.16 6.43
CA ASN A 56 13.88 25.51 5.48
C ASN A 56 12.52 24.87 5.84
N PRO A 57 11.55 25.64 6.38
CA PRO A 57 10.24 25.12 6.77
C PRO A 57 9.44 24.57 5.58
N LEU A 58 9.68 25.05 4.35
CA LEU A 58 9.04 24.52 3.15
C LEU A 58 9.50 23.10 2.83
N VAL A 59 10.80 22.81 3.00
CA VAL A 59 11.36 21.47 2.73
C VAL A 59 10.76 20.43 3.68
N ARG A 60 10.65 20.77 4.97
CA ARG A 60 10.01 19.89 5.97
C ARG A 60 8.56 19.58 5.61
N LEU A 61 7.78 20.62 5.29
CA LEU A 61 6.37 20.46 4.90
C LEU A 61 6.22 19.56 3.67
N LEU A 62 7.02 19.80 2.63
CA LEU A 62 7.00 19.01 1.40
C LEU A 62 7.37 17.54 1.68
N LEU A 63 8.37 17.30 2.52
CA LEU A 63 8.84 15.96 2.85
C LEU A 63 7.80 15.17 3.68
N SER A 64 7.23 15.79 4.72
CA SER A 64 6.15 15.20 5.53
C SER A 64 4.91 14.93 4.68
N CYS A 65 4.51 15.88 3.83
CA CYS A 65 3.38 15.71 2.92
C CYS A 65 3.64 14.55 1.93
N PHE A 66 4.85 14.46 1.39
CA PHE A 66 5.24 13.39 0.49
C PHE A 66 5.19 12.01 1.17
N LEU A 67 5.75 11.85 2.38
CA LEU A 67 5.66 10.58 3.12
C LEU A 67 4.20 10.19 3.42
N CYS A 68 3.35 11.16 3.77
CA CYS A 68 1.91 10.93 3.94
C CYS A 68 1.23 10.43 2.65
N LEU A 69 1.52 11.07 1.51
CA LEU A 69 1.00 10.64 0.21
C LEU A 69 1.48 9.24 -0.17
N CYS A 70 2.76 8.95 0.04
CA CYS A 70 3.32 7.62 -0.16
C CYS A 70 2.64 6.57 0.72
N SER A 71 2.39 6.87 2.00
CA SER A 71 1.67 5.96 2.89
C SER A 71 0.28 5.60 2.36
N GLY A 72 -0.49 6.62 1.95
CA GLY A 72 -1.81 6.43 1.34
C GLY A 72 -1.74 5.61 0.05
N ALA A 73 -0.76 5.91 -0.81
CA ALA A 73 -0.54 5.19 -2.05
C ALA A 73 -0.22 3.70 -1.82
N VAL A 74 0.62 3.37 -0.83
CA VAL A 74 0.93 1.99 -0.44
C VAL A 74 -0.32 1.27 0.07
N GLY A 75 -1.15 1.93 0.88
CA GLY A 75 -2.42 1.36 1.36
C GLY A 75 -3.40 1.05 0.22
N ILE A 76 -3.58 2.00 -0.72
CA ILE A 76 -4.43 1.80 -1.90
C ILE A 76 -3.88 0.67 -2.78
N TYR A 77 -2.57 0.63 -2.98
CA TYR A 77 -1.90 -0.42 -3.75
C TYR A 77 -2.12 -1.80 -3.11
N ALA A 78 -1.97 -1.92 -1.78
CA ALA A 78 -2.22 -3.15 -1.04
C ALA A 78 -3.62 -3.70 -1.32
N TYR A 79 -4.63 -2.83 -1.25
CA TYR A 79 -6.01 -3.21 -1.50
C TYR A 79 -6.25 -3.65 -2.96
N ARG A 80 -5.75 -2.87 -3.93
CA ARG A 80 -5.88 -3.22 -5.36
C ARG A 80 -5.19 -4.52 -5.70
N ARG A 81 -4.00 -4.76 -5.12
CA ARG A 81 -3.22 -5.99 -5.27
C ARG A 81 -3.99 -7.19 -4.72
N TRP A 82 -4.52 -7.06 -3.51
CA TRP A 82 -5.31 -8.10 -2.83
C TRP A 82 -6.56 -8.45 -3.65
N SER A 83 -7.35 -7.45 -4.07
CA SER A 83 -8.59 -7.67 -4.82
C SER A 83 -8.34 -8.31 -6.18
N ARG A 84 -7.29 -7.92 -6.90
CA ARG A 84 -6.92 -8.52 -8.19
C ARG A 84 -6.49 -9.98 -8.04
N ASN A 85 -5.72 -10.30 -6.99
CA ASN A 85 -5.34 -11.67 -6.69
C ASN A 85 -6.55 -12.53 -6.35
N GLU A 86 -7.45 -12.02 -5.50
CA GLU A 86 -8.66 -12.74 -5.10
C GLU A 86 -9.55 -13.05 -6.31
N GLN A 87 -9.67 -12.11 -7.24
CA GLN A 87 -10.43 -12.29 -8.48
C GLN A 87 -9.76 -13.31 -9.43
N ALA A 88 -8.43 -13.26 -9.60
CA ALA A 88 -7.71 -14.23 -10.41
C ALA A 88 -7.83 -15.67 -9.85
N MET A 89 -7.77 -15.82 -8.52
CA MET A 89 -7.94 -17.12 -7.85
C MET A 89 -9.35 -17.68 -8.04
N ARG A 90 -10.39 -16.83 -8.04
CA ARG A 90 -11.79 -17.23 -8.31
C ARG A 90 -12.00 -17.72 -9.74
N LEU A 91 -11.29 -17.13 -10.69
CA LEU A 91 -11.38 -17.45 -12.11
C LEU A 91 -10.40 -18.56 -12.56
N ASN A 92 -9.67 -19.21 -11.64
CA ASN A 92 -8.61 -20.17 -11.93
C ASN A 92 -7.58 -19.64 -12.96
N GLN A 93 -7.32 -18.33 -12.95
CA GLN A 93 -6.35 -17.69 -13.84
C GLN A 93 -4.96 -17.68 -13.21
N GLU A 94 -3.93 -17.69 -14.05
CA GLU A 94 -2.54 -17.60 -13.59
C GLU A 94 -2.31 -16.30 -12.79
N LEU A 95 -1.62 -16.44 -11.65
CA LEU A 95 -1.24 -15.32 -10.80
C LEU A 95 -0.22 -14.44 -11.55
N GLN A 96 -0.69 -13.31 -12.08
CA GLN A 96 0.15 -12.30 -12.75
C GLN A 96 1.18 -11.73 -11.75
N TYR A 97 2.40 -12.29 -11.76
CA TYR A 97 3.45 -11.98 -10.78
C TYR A 97 4.28 -10.73 -11.15
N THR A 98 4.16 -10.23 -12.37
CA THR A 98 5.25 -9.48 -13.02
C THR A 98 5.28 -7.98 -12.74
N SER A 99 4.23 -7.37 -12.17
CA SER A 99 4.15 -5.91 -12.04
C SER A 99 4.60 -5.35 -10.70
N ASN A 100 4.72 -6.19 -9.65
CA ASN A 100 4.96 -5.70 -8.28
C ASN A 100 6.42 -5.25 -8.07
N MET A 101 7.38 -5.91 -8.71
CA MET A 101 8.79 -5.54 -8.61
C MET A 101 9.04 -4.13 -9.16
N LYS A 102 8.40 -3.79 -10.28
CA LYS A 102 8.52 -2.45 -10.88
C LYS A 102 8.06 -1.36 -9.92
N ILE A 103 6.94 -1.57 -9.22
CA ILE A 103 6.35 -0.58 -8.31
C ILE A 103 7.25 -0.33 -7.08
N ILE A 104 7.83 -1.39 -6.52
CA ILE A 104 8.75 -1.27 -5.38
C ILE A 104 10.00 -0.48 -5.80
N SER A 105 10.61 -0.86 -6.94
CA SER A 105 11.79 -0.18 -7.46
C SER A 105 11.53 1.29 -7.77
N THR A 106 10.38 1.64 -8.38
CA THR A 106 10.04 3.05 -8.66
C THR A 106 9.80 3.84 -7.38
N THR A 107 9.15 3.24 -6.38
CA THR A 107 8.86 3.94 -5.11
C THR A 107 10.14 4.26 -4.35
N ILE A 108 11.07 3.29 -4.29
CA ILE A 108 12.38 3.50 -3.66
C ILE A 108 13.17 4.57 -4.41
N LEU A 109 13.21 4.51 -5.75
CA LEU A 109 13.94 5.49 -6.56
C LEU A 109 13.43 6.92 -6.34
N VAL A 110 12.11 7.12 -6.30
CA VAL A 110 11.51 8.44 -6.03
C VAL A 110 11.82 8.90 -4.60
N LEU A 111 11.73 8.02 -3.61
CA LEU A 111 12.05 8.35 -2.21
C LEU A 111 13.52 8.78 -2.07
N THR A 112 14.46 8.05 -2.68
CA THR A 112 15.88 8.40 -2.68
C THR A 112 16.13 9.76 -3.33
N PHE A 113 15.49 10.04 -4.47
CA PHE A 113 15.65 11.31 -5.18
C PHE A 113 15.19 12.51 -4.34
N ILE A 114 14.06 12.36 -3.63
CA ILE A 114 13.50 13.42 -2.78
C ILE A 114 14.37 13.66 -1.56
N ILE A 115 14.86 12.62 -0.90
CA ILE A 115 15.77 12.75 0.24
C ILE A 115 17.07 13.43 -0.20
N ALA A 116 17.63 13.03 -1.35
CA ALA A 116 18.84 13.66 -1.90
C ALA A 116 18.63 15.15 -2.14
N LEU A 117 17.52 15.54 -2.79
CA LEU A 117 17.15 16.93 -3.00
C LEU A 117 17.04 17.72 -1.69
N ALA A 118 16.39 17.15 -0.67
CA ALA A 118 16.22 17.78 0.64
C ALA A 118 17.54 17.96 1.41
N ILE A 119 18.55 17.12 1.18
CA ILE A 119 19.88 17.28 1.78
C ILE A 119 20.69 18.36 1.04
N THR A 120 20.51 18.49 -0.28
CA THR A 120 21.28 19.42 -1.12
C THR A 120 20.75 20.86 -1.15
N LEU A 121 19.49 21.08 -0.77
CA LEU A 121 18.80 22.38 -0.75
C LEU A 121 18.77 22.96 0.66
#